data_AF-A0A0F7K052-F1
#
_entry.id   AF-A0A0F7K052-F1
#
_cell.length_a   1.000
_cell.length_b   1.000
_cell.length_c   1.000
_cell.angle_alpha   90.00
_cell.angle_beta   90.00
_cell.angle_gamma   90.00
#
_symmetry.space_group_name_H-M   'P 1'
#
loop_
_entity.id
_entity.type
_entity.pdbx_description
1 polymer ?
#
loop_
_entity_poly.entity_id
_entity_poly.type
_entity_poly.pdbx_seq_one_letter_code
_entity_poly.pdbx_strand_id
1 'polypeptide(L)'
;MKGKKLLEKLADYLSLDQRNQRKKREKIREVLKQLREKEHQLKARIEREQDEEKRLQLTRELDIMHAQRTKGVEMLKQLQQE
;
A
#
# COMPACT_ATOMS: atom_id res chain seq x y z
N MET A 1 -8.39 10.52 -1.01
CA MET A 1 -7.10 11.25 -0.82
C MET A 1 -6.10 10.60 0.15
N LYS A 2 -6.52 9.85 1.18
CA LYS A 2 -5.56 9.22 2.11
C LYS A 2 -4.78 8.03 1.52
N GLY A 3 -5.31 7.31 0.53
CA GLY A 3 -4.62 6.19 -0.14
C GLY A 3 -3.42 6.65 -0.94
N LYS A 4 -3.62 7.60 -1.87
CA LYS A 4 -2.56 8.23 -2.69
C LYS A 4 -1.36 8.70 -1.86
N LYS A 5 -1.59 9.38 -0.73
CA LYS A 5 -0.50 9.83 0.18
C LYS A 5 0.32 8.68 0.78
N LEU A 6 -0.28 7.51 1.00
CA LEU A 6 0.48 6.34 1.47
C LEU A 6 1.31 5.70 0.35
N LEU A 7 0.78 5.71 -0.87
CA LEU A 7 1.49 5.23 -2.05
C LEU A 7 2.69 6.12 -2.37
N GLU A 8 2.53 7.43 -2.27
CA GLU A 8 3.63 8.41 -2.39
C GLU A 8 4.70 8.18 -1.32
N LYS A 9 4.31 8.07 -0.04
CA LYS A 9 5.25 7.76 1.04
C LYS A 9 5.99 6.44 0.82
N LEU A 10 5.29 5.42 0.33
CA LEU A 10 5.93 4.15 -0.03
C LEU A 10 6.99 4.41 -1.11
N ALA A 11 6.65 5.09 -2.20
CA ALA A 11 7.60 5.41 -3.26
C ALA A 11 8.82 6.22 -2.76
N ASP A 12 8.61 7.24 -1.94
CA ASP A 12 9.67 8.06 -1.36
C ASP A 12 10.60 7.25 -0.45
N TYR A 13 10.02 6.39 0.40
CA TYR A 13 10.82 5.51 1.23
C TYR A 13 11.59 4.47 0.43
N LEU A 14 11.15 4.13 -0.77
CA LEU A 14 11.88 3.19 -1.62
C LEU A 14 13.09 3.86 -2.30
N SER A 15 13.00 5.16 -2.65
CA SER A 15 14.05 5.91 -3.35
C SER A 15 15.17 6.46 -2.46
N LEU A 16 15.04 6.44 -1.12
CA LEU A 16 16.03 6.99 -0.19
C LEU A 16 17.32 6.16 -0.03
N ASP A 17 18.45 6.85 0.09
CA ASP A 17 19.84 6.35 0.11
C ASP A 17 20.18 5.41 1.30
N GLN A 18 21.21 4.55 1.14
CA GLN A 18 21.48 3.34 1.94
C GLN A 18 21.87 3.57 3.41
N ARG A 19 22.23 4.80 3.82
CA ARG A 19 22.86 5.07 5.14
C ARG A 19 21.99 4.76 6.37
N ASN A 20 20.71 4.40 6.20
CA ASN A 20 19.77 4.06 7.29
C ASN A 20 18.82 2.90 6.95
N GLN A 21 19.32 1.81 6.35
CA GLN A 21 18.48 0.67 5.91
C GLN A 21 17.51 0.12 6.97
N ARG A 22 17.87 0.08 8.26
CA ARG A 22 16.96 -0.42 9.32
C ARG A 22 15.74 0.48 9.52
N LYS A 23 15.96 1.80 9.68
CA LYS A 23 14.87 2.80 9.80
C LYS A 23 14.03 2.87 8.52
N LYS A 24 14.65 2.67 7.35
CA LYS A 24 13.95 2.58 6.05
C LYS A 24 12.99 1.39 6.03
N ARG A 25 13.47 0.19 6.41
CA ARG A 25 12.67 -1.04 6.51
C ARG A 25 11.50 -0.91 7.48
N GLU A 26 11.72 -0.29 8.65
CA GLU A 26 10.66 -0.04 9.65
C GLU A 26 9.56 0.88 9.08
N LYS A 27 9.94 2.02 8.47
CA LYS A 27 8.97 2.94 7.85
C LYS A 27 8.19 2.30 6.70
N ILE A 28 8.86 1.50 5.86
CA ILE A 28 8.20 0.75 4.78
C ILE A 28 7.17 -0.23 5.38
N ARG A 29 7.53 -0.99 6.43
CA ARG A 29 6.61 -1.90 7.11
C ARG A 29 5.38 -1.18 7.64
N GLU A 30 5.56 -0.01 8.27
CA GLU A 30 4.44 0.79 8.78
C GLU A 30 3.49 1.22 7.66
N VAL A 31 4.01 1.74 6.54
CA VAL A 31 3.20 2.14 5.40
C VAL A 31 2.47 0.94 4.79
N LEU A 32 3.14 -0.21 4.64
CA LEU A 32 2.51 -1.44 4.14
C LEU A 32 1.39 -1.95 5.06
N LYS A 33 1.55 -1.82 6.38
CA LYS A 33 0.50 -2.15 7.35
C LYS A 33 -0.72 -1.25 7.18
N GLN A 34 -0.51 0.06 7.04
CA GLN A 34 -1.59 1.03 6.82
C GLN A 34 -2.29 0.82 5.46
N LEU A 35 -1.55 0.41 4.42
CA LEU A 35 -2.13 0.04 3.13
C LEU A 35 -3.02 -1.20 3.27
N ARG A 36 -2.57 -2.22 3.99
CA ARG A 36 -3.36 -3.43 4.27
C ARG A 36 -4.66 -3.11 5.02
N GLU A 37 -4.60 -2.27 6.04
CA GLU A 37 -5.80 -1.85 6.79
C GLU A 37 -6.80 -1.12 5.89
N LYS A 38 -6.31 -0.26 4.98
CA LYS A 38 -7.16 0.42 4.00
C LYS A 38 -7.75 -0.53 2.95
N GLU A 39 -6.99 -1.51 2.48
CA GLU A 39 -7.51 -2.56 1.58
C GLU A 39 -8.69 -3.29 2.24
N HIS A 40 -8.56 -3.66 3.52
CA HIS A 40 -9.66 -4.27 4.27
C HIS A 40 -10.88 -3.35 4.39
N GLN A 41 -10.69 -2.06 4.66
CA GLN A 41 -11.79 -1.09 4.73
C GLN A 41 -12.47 -0.90 3.37
N LEU A 42 -11.70 -0.81 2.28
CA LEU A 42 -12.19 -0.72 0.91
C LEU A 42 -13.01 -1.96 0.55
N LYS A 43 -12.50 -3.15 0.86
CA LYS A 43 -13.21 -4.41 0.63
C LYS A 43 -14.54 -4.46 1.38
N ALA A 44 -14.55 -4.11 2.67
CA ALA A 44 -15.78 -4.05 3.45
C ALA A 44 -16.79 -3.01 2.92
N ARG A 45 -16.30 -1.91 2.31
CA ARG A 45 -17.16 -0.92 1.66
C ARG A 45 -17.74 -1.44 0.35
N ILE A 46 -16.95 -2.13 -0.47
CA ILE A 46 -17.39 -2.77 -1.72
C ILE A 46 -18.51 -3.78 -1.45
N GLU A 47 -18.38 -4.59 -0.40
CA GLU A 47 -19.38 -5.60 -0.01
C GLU A 47 -20.75 -4.99 0.38
N ARG A 48 -20.76 -3.72 0.83
CA ARG A 48 -21.97 -3.00 1.25
C ARG A 48 -22.50 -2.04 0.19
N GLU A 49 -21.76 -1.83 -0.90
CA GLU A 49 -22.11 -0.88 -1.95
C GLU A 49 -23.10 -1.53 -2.92
N GLN A 50 -24.28 -0.92 -3.05
CA GLN A 50 -25.35 -1.40 -3.93
C GLN A 50 -25.30 -0.72 -5.30
N ASP A 51 -24.66 0.45 -5.39
CA ASP A 51 -24.44 1.16 -6.63
C ASP A 51 -23.30 0.49 -7.42
N GLU A 52 -23.62 -0.08 -8.57
CA GLU A 52 -22.67 -0.84 -9.38
C GLU A 52 -21.50 0.02 -9.88
N GLU A 53 -21.75 1.30 -10.21
CA GLU A 53 -20.72 2.21 -10.68
C GLU A 53 -19.75 2.56 -9.54
N LYS A 54 -20.28 2.89 -8.36
CA LYS A 54 -19.46 3.13 -7.17
C LYS A 54 -18.69 1.88 -6.76
N ARG A 55 -19.32 0.69 -6.82
CA ARG A 55 -18.68 -0.59 -6.54
C ARG A 55 -17.51 -0.83 -7.47
N LEU A 56 -17.67 -0.55 -8.77
CA LEU A 56 -16.61 -0.68 -9.77
C LEU A 56 -15.45 0.30 -9.50
N GLN A 57 -15.76 1.56 -9.16
CA GLN A 57 -14.73 2.55 -8.82
C GLN A 57 -13.92 2.15 -7.58
N LEU A 58 -14.59 1.69 -6.52
CA LEU A 58 -13.94 1.21 -5.30
C LEU A 58 -13.09 -0.05 -5.57
N THR A 59 -13.56 -0.95 -6.44
CA THR A 59 -12.82 -2.15 -6.83
C THR A 59 -11.53 -1.78 -7.56
N ARG A 60 -11.59 -0.83 -8.51
CA ARG A 60 -10.38 -0.33 -9.21
C ARG A 60 -9.38 0.32 -8.25
N GLU A 61 -9.86 1.10 -7.27
CA GLU A 61 -8.98 1.68 -6.25
C GLU A 61 -8.33 0.59 -5.39
N LEU A 62 -9.09 -0.44 -5.01
CA LEU A 62 -8.59 -1.59 -4.27
C LEU A 62 -7.51 -2.34 -5.06
N ASP A 63 -7.72 -2.60 -6.35
CA ASP A 63 -6.77 -3.31 -7.21
C ASP A 63 -5.44 -2.58 -7.32
N ILE A 64 -5.48 -1.26 -7.55
CA ILE A 64 -4.27 -0.41 -7.61
C ILE A 64 -3.53 -0.46 -6.27
N MET A 65 -4.25 -0.32 -5.15
CA MET A 65 -3.65 -0.38 -3.83
C MET A 65 -3.01 -1.75 -3.56
N HIS A 66 -3.70 -2.82 -3.91
CA HIS A 66 -3.23 -4.19 -3.71
C HIS A 66 -1.97 -4.48 -4.52
N ALA A 67 -1.94 -4.09 -5.81
CA ALA A 67 -0.77 -4.24 -6.66
C ALA A 67 0.45 -3.50 -6.08
N GLN A 68 0.26 -2.25 -5.64
CA GLN A 68 1.35 -1.46 -5.07
C GLN A 68 1.83 -2.00 -3.71
N ARG A 69 0.91 -2.48 -2.86
CA ARG A 69 1.29 -3.11 -1.58
C ARG A 69 2.10 -4.38 -1.81
N THR A 70 1.67 -5.25 -2.73
CA THR A 70 2.38 -6.49 -3.04
C THR A 70 3.79 -6.21 -3.55
N LYS A 71 3.94 -5.26 -4.48
CA LYS A 71 5.26 -4.80 -4.95
C LYS A 71 6.13 -4.27 -3.82
N GLY A 72 5.57 -3.49 -2.89
CA GLY A 72 6.30 -2.99 -1.73
C GLY A 72 6.72 -4.09 -0.74
N VAL A 73 5.90 -5.14 -0.57
CA VAL A 73 6.24 -6.32 0.24
C VAL A 73 7.38 -7.11 -0.39
N GLU A 74 7.34 -7.36 -1.70
CA GLU A 74 8.39 -8.07 -2.43
C GLU A 74 9.73 -7.34 -2.32
N MET A 75 9.74 -6.03 -2.50
CA MET A 75 10.97 -5.25 -2.40
C MET A 75 11.50 -5.20 -0.96
N LEU A 76 10.63 -5.17 0.04
CA LEU A 76 11.04 -5.28 1.44
C LEU A 76 11.71 -6.64 1.74
N LYS A 77 11.27 -7.73 1.09
CA LYS A 77 11.91 -9.04 1.21
C LYS A 77 13.30 -9.04 0.57
N GLN A 78 13.46 -8.44 -0.61
CA GLN A 78 14.77 -8.29 -1.26
C GLN A 78 15.74 -7.52 -0.38
N LEU A 79 15.31 -6.41 0.23
CA LEU A 79 16.10 -5.63 1.19
C LEU A 79 16.44 -6.36 2.50
N GLN A 80 15.88 -7.55 2.77
CA GLN A 80 16.24 -8.38 3.93
C GLN A 80 17.24 -9.49 3.58
N GLN A 81 17.45 -9.75 2.28
CA GLN A 81 18.37 -10.77 1.77
C GLN A 81 19.75 -10.19 1.41
N GLU A 82 19.88 -8.86 1.36
CA GLU A 82 21.16 -8.11 1.42
C GLU A 82 21.65 -7.95 2.86
#